data_AF-A0A835EYY8-F1
#
_entry.id   AF-A0A835EYY8-F1
#
_cell.length_a   1.000
_cell.length_b   1.000
_cell.length_c   1.000
_cell.angle_alpha   90.00
_cell.angle_beta   90.00
_cell.angle_gamma   90.00
#
_symmetry.space_group_name_H-M   'P 1'
#
loop_
_entity.id
_entity.type
_entity.pdbx_description
1 polymer ?
#
loop_
_entity_poly.entity_id
_entity_poly.type
_entity_poly.pdbx_seq_one_letter_code
_entity_poly.pdbx_strand_id
1 'polypeptide(L)'
;MFPDSPGDYDPASGCDARFNKLAAIHNRALKLMLRELRLRYPGRSLVYADVYHPIIRAVTSPARYGFGSTPLVACCGGGGGPYNFNYAAFCGTPNSTTCEDPSQFVSWDGIHFTEAANELMAHAVLRVLMSTSAEELSSQQA
;
A
#
# COMPACT_ATOMS: atom_id res chain seq x y z
N MET A 1 -2.91 -22.84 -0.19
CA MET A 1 -2.72 -21.46 0.31
C MET A 1 -3.24 -21.42 1.73
N PHE A 2 -2.55 -20.75 2.66
CA PHE A 2 -2.66 -20.96 4.10
C PHE A 2 -4.12 -21.08 4.59
N PRO A 3 -4.45 -22.03 5.47
CA PRO A 3 -5.79 -22.10 6.03
C PRO A 3 -6.06 -20.83 6.84
N ASP A 4 -7.09 -20.10 6.43
CA ASP A 4 -7.49 -18.86 7.09
C ASP A 4 -8.41 -19.19 8.27
N SER A 5 -8.04 -18.74 9.47
CA SER A 5 -8.90 -18.72 10.64
C SER A 5 -9.35 -17.29 10.94
N PRO A 6 -10.51 -17.06 11.58
CA PRO A 6 -10.98 -15.72 11.91
C PRO A 6 -9.99 -14.88 12.74
N GLY A 7 -9.08 -15.53 13.48
CA GLY A 7 -8.02 -14.87 14.25
C GLY A 7 -6.78 -14.46 13.45
N ASP A 8 -6.70 -14.82 12.16
CA ASP A 8 -5.55 -14.50 11.30
C ASP A 8 -5.66 -13.11 10.69
N TYR A 9 -6.80 -12.43 10.82
CA TYR A 9 -7.05 -11.11 10.26
C TYR A 9 -6.93 -10.00 11.31
N ASP A 10 -6.26 -8.91 10.94
CA ASP A 10 -6.16 -7.70 11.74
C ASP A 10 -7.54 -7.04 11.85
N PRO A 11 -8.11 -6.83 13.06
CA PRO A 11 -9.47 -6.32 13.21
C PRO A 11 -9.69 -4.91 12.68
N ALA A 12 -8.63 -4.10 12.56
CA ALA A 12 -8.74 -2.72 12.10
C ALA A 12 -8.77 -2.63 10.57
N SER A 13 -7.93 -3.41 9.89
CA SER A 13 -7.78 -3.38 8.43
C SER A 13 -8.52 -4.50 7.70
N GLY A 14 -8.79 -5.63 8.37
CA GLY A 14 -9.27 -6.86 7.73
C GLY A 14 -8.22 -7.55 6.86
N CYS A 15 -6.94 -7.12 6.90
CA CYS A 15 -5.83 -7.77 6.21
C CYS A 15 -5.26 -8.92 7.06
N ASP A 16 -4.63 -9.92 6.42
CA ASP A 16 -3.94 -10.99 7.13
C ASP A 16 -2.80 -10.43 8.01
N ALA A 17 -2.91 -10.66 9.31
CA ALA A 17 -2.02 -10.14 10.33
C ALA A 17 -0.59 -10.68 10.21
N ARG A 18 -0.41 -11.89 9.64
CA ARG A 18 0.92 -12.50 9.42
C ARG A 18 1.67 -11.73 8.34
N PHE A 19 1.00 -11.39 7.24
CA PHE A 19 1.62 -10.60 6.17
C PHE A 19 1.84 -9.15 6.59
N ASN A 20 0.92 -8.55 7.35
CA ASN A 20 1.15 -7.24 7.96
C ASN A 20 2.40 -7.23 8.86
N LYS A 21 2.56 -8.27 9.70
CA LYS A 21 3.74 -8.43 10.56
C LYS A 21 5.03 -8.60 9.75
N LEU A 22 5.00 -9.41 8.68
CA LEU A 22 6.15 -9.60 7.80
C LEU A 22 6.56 -8.27 7.13
N ALA A 23 5.61 -7.52 6.59
CA ALA A 23 5.84 -6.22 5.98
C ALA A 23 6.45 -5.22 6.99
N ALA A 24 5.93 -5.19 8.23
CA ALA A 24 6.47 -4.33 9.28
C ALA A 24 7.93 -4.67 9.64
N ILE A 25 8.27 -5.96 9.74
CA ILE A 25 9.64 -6.42 10.02
C ILE A 25 10.57 -6.05 8.86
N HIS A 26 10.17 -6.35 7.62
CA HIS A 26 10.92 -5.99 6.42
C HIS A 26 11.20 -4.49 6.36
N ASN A 27 10.17 -3.67 6.53
CA ASN A 27 10.28 -2.22 6.42
C ASN A 27 11.17 -1.62 7.53
N ARG A 28 11.17 -2.22 8.74
CA ARG A 28 12.10 -1.84 9.81
C ARG A 28 13.54 -2.16 9.44
N ALA A 29 13.80 -3.36 8.93
CA ALA A 29 15.14 -3.76 8.50
C ALA A 29 15.65 -2.87 7.35
N LEU A 30 14.81 -2.57 6.37
CA LEU A 30 15.13 -1.67 5.26
C LEU A 30 15.49 -0.26 5.74
N LYS A 31 14.72 0.32 6.67
CA LYS A 31 15.03 1.63 7.26
C LYS A 31 16.38 1.65 7.98
N LEU A 32 16.76 0.56 8.67
CA LEU A 32 18.06 0.43 9.33
C LEU A 32 19.20 0.38 8.30
N MET A 33 19.08 -0.45 7.26
CA MET A 33 20.08 -0.51 6.18
C MET A 33 20.22 0.85 5.47
N LEU A 34 19.12 1.56 5.21
CA LEU A 34 19.18 2.90 4.63
C LEU A 34 19.90 3.90 5.53
N ARG A 35 19.75 3.79 6.86
CA ARG A 35 20.52 4.62 7.81
C ARG A 35 22.03 4.34 7.72
N GLU A 36 22.42 3.07 7.64
CA GLU A 36 23.84 2.70 7.48
C GLU A 36 24.42 3.19 6.15
N LEU A 37 23.66 3.09 5.06
CA LEU A 37 24.08 3.57 3.75
C LEU A 37 24.25 5.10 3.72
N ARG A 38 23.36 5.86 4.37
CA ARG A 38 23.49 7.33 4.50
C ARG A 38 24.78 7.73 5.22
N LEU A 39 25.18 6.98 6.25
CA LEU A 39 26.44 7.22 6.97
C LEU A 39 27.66 6.88 6.11
N ARG A 40 27.60 5.82 5.31
CA ARG A 40 28.71 5.37 4.45
C ARG A 40 28.93 6.26 3.23
N TYR A 41 27.86 6.83 2.69
CA TYR A 41 27.91 7.63 1.45
C TYR A 41 27.40 9.06 1.69
N PRO A 42 28.16 9.88 2.43
CA PRO A 42 27.80 11.28 2.62
C PRO A 42 27.72 12.00 1.26
N GLY A 43 26.74 12.89 1.11
CA GLY A 43 26.48 13.61 -0.15
C GLY A 43 25.57 12.90 -1.16
N ARG A 44 25.02 11.72 -0.84
CA ARG A 44 23.96 11.08 -1.62
C ARG A 44 22.63 11.15 -0.88
N SER A 45 21.57 11.56 -1.57
CA SER A 45 20.22 11.49 -1.03
C SER A 45 19.68 10.06 -1.17
N LEU A 46 19.34 9.46 -0.04
CA LEU A 46 18.71 8.14 0.04
C LEU A 46 17.41 8.32 0.81
N VAL A 47 16.28 8.01 0.18
CA VAL A 47 14.95 8.21 0.77
C VAL A 47 14.21 6.88 0.85
N TYR A 48 13.47 6.70 1.94
CA TYR A 48 12.57 5.55 2.10
C TYR A 48 11.18 5.94 1.59
N ALA A 49 10.72 5.29 0.52
CA ALA A 49 9.37 5.44 0.02
C ALA A 49 8.42 4.51 0.80
N ASP A 50 7.59 5.09 1.68
CA ASP A 50 6.65 4.32 2.49
C ASP A 50 5.37 4.01 1.73
N VAL A 51 5.29 2.79 1.18
CA VAL A 51 4.11 2.31 0.45
C VAL A 51 3.08 1.66 1.38
N TYR A 52 3.52 1.08 2.49
CA TYR A 52 2.69 0.29 3.39
C TYR A 52 1.66 1.16 4.13
N HIS A 53 2.10 2.25 4.75
CA HIS A 53 1.20 3.03 5.59
C HIS A 53 0.13 3.81 4.81
N PRO A 54 0.39 4.40 3.62
CA PRO A 54 -0.67 5.01 2.82
C PRO A 54 -1.81 4.03 2.50
N ILE A 55 -1.47 2.81 2.07
CA ILE A 55 -2.46 1.79 1.72
C ILE A 55 -3.22 1.30 2.94
N ILE A 56 -2.54 0.99 4.05
CA ILE A 56 -3.23 0.57 5.29
C ILE A 56 -4.20 1.66 5.76
N ARG A 57 -3.84 2.94 5.67
CA ARG A 57 -4.76 4.03 6.04
C ARG A 57 -5.94 4.18 5.07
N ALA A 58 -5.71 3.96 3.77
CA ALA A 58 -6.79 3.93 2.78
C ALA A 58 -7.76 2.78 3.07
N VAL A 59 -7.26 1.61 3.45
CA VAL A 59 -8.10 0.45 3.78
C VAL A 59 -8.87 0.64 5.09
N THR A 60 -8.23 1.16 6.13
CA THR A 60 -8.88 1.34 7.46
C THR A 60 -9.78 2.58 7.53
N SER A 61 -9.67 3.52 6.58
CA SER A 61 -10.44 4.76 6.56
C SER A 61 -10.75 5.23 5.13
N PRO A 62 -11.42 4.40 4.30
CA PRO A 62 -11.53 4.63 2.86
C PRO A 62 -12.16 5.97 2.49
N ALA A 63 -13.26 6.34 3.14
CA ALA A 63 -13.94 7.61 2.89
C ALA A 63 -13.04 8.84 3.12
N ARG A 64 -12.10 8.77 4.07
CA ARG A 64 -11.14 9.86 4.33
C ARG A 64 -10.18 10.08 3.16
N TYR A 65 -9.93 9.02 2.38
CA TYR A 65 -9.00 9.02 1.26
C TYR A 65 -9.70 8.98 -0.10
N GLY A 66 -11.03 9.16 -0.15
CA GLY A 66 -11.81 9.22 -1.38
C GLY A 66 -12.25 7.87 -1.94
N PHE A 67 -12.06 6.77 -1.21
CA PHE A 67 -12.49 5.44 -1.61
C PHE A 67 -13.89 5.09 -1.08
N GLY A 68 -14.54 4.13 -1.75
CA GLY A 68 -15.86 3.61 -1.40
C GLY A 68 -15.87 2.72 -0.15
N SER A 69 -17.04 2.15 0.16
CA SER A 69 -17.27 1.39 1.40
C SER A 69 -16.71 -0.03 1.42
N THR A 70 -16.11 -0.50 0.33
CA THR A 70 -15.57 -1.87 0.18
C THR A 70 -14.06 -1.85 -0.10
N PRO A 71 -13.23 -1.39 0.86
CA PRO A 71 -11.80 -1.17 0.64
C PRO A 71 -10.97 -2.44 0.35
N LEU A 72 -11.48 -3.61 0.72
CA LEU A 72 -10.82 -4.91 0.55
C LEU A 72 -11.23 -5.65 -0.73
N VAL A 73 -12.32 -5.22 -1.37
CA VAL A 73 -12.80 -5.81 -2.62
C VAL A 73 -11.91 -5.32 -3.77
N ALA A 74 -11.44 -6.24 -4.62
CA ALA A 74 -10.76 -5.87 -5.86
C ALA A 74 -11.77 -5.36 -6.89
N CYS A 75 -11.45 -4.24 -7.56
CA CYS A 75 -12.28 -3.71 -8.64
C CYS A 75 -12.49 -4.74 -9.75
N CYS A 76 -11.44 -5.47 -10.09
CA CYS A 76 -11.42 -6.48 -11.13
C CYS A 76 -10.95 -7.82 -10.57
N GLY A 77 -11.63 -8.91 -10.89
CA GLY A 77 -11.30 -10.22 -10.34
C GLY A 77 -12.52 -11.13 -10.35
N GLY A 78 -12.43 -12.29 -9.72
CA GLY A 78 -13.51 -13.28 -9.74
C GLY A 78 -13.66 -14.04 -8.45
N GLY A 79 -14.74 -14.81 -8.34
CA GLY A 79 -15.10 -15.54 -7.13
C GLY A 79 -15.94 -14.75 -6.12
N GLY A 80 -16.08 -13.43 -6.29
CA GLY A 80 -16.89 -12.58 -5.41
C GLY A 80 -16.40 -12.58 -3.96
N GLY A 81 -17.35 -12.53 -3.01
CA GLY A 81 -17.03 -12.53 -1.58
C GLY A 81 -16.31 -11.26 -1.12
N PRO A 82 -15.62 -11.30 0.04
CA PRO A 82 -15.07 -10.11 0.69
C PRO A 82 -13.87 -9.48 -0.04
N TYR A 83 -13.25 -10.20 -0.98
CA TYR A 83 -12.05 -9.75 -1.70
C TYR A 83 -12.22 -9.67 -3.22
N ASN A 84 -13.25 -10.31 -3.80
CA ASN A 84 -13.41 -10.47 -5.26
C ASN A 84 -12.13 -10.97 -5.96
N PHE A 85 -11.43 -11.90 -5.32
CA PHE A 85 -10.16 -12.42 -5.81
C PHE A 85 -10.13 -13.95 -5.79
N ASN A 86 -9.72 -14.54 -6.92
CA ASN A 86 -9.56 -15.97 -7.07
C ASN A 86 -8.44 -16.25 -8.08
N TYR A 87 -7.49 -17.12 -7.71
CA TYR A 87 -6.36 -17.54 -8.56
C TYR A 87 -6.76 -18.22 -9.87
N ALA A 88 -8.01 -18.68 -10.00
CA ALA A 88 -8.54 -19.25 -11.23
C ALA A 88 -9.35 -18.25 -12.08
N ALA A 89 -9.56 -17.02 -11.58
CA ALA A 89 -10.38 -15.99 -12.23
C ALA A 89 -9.71 -14.60 -12.11
N PHE A 90 -8.57 -14.45 -12.79
CA PHE A 90 -7.87 -13.17 -12.88
C PHE A 90 -8.59 -12.19 -13.81
N CYS A 91 -8.23 -10.91 -13.71
CA CYS A 91 -8.68 -9.90 -14.67
C CYS A 91 -8.44 -10.32 -16.12
N GLY A 92 -9.50 -10.24 -16.93
CA GLY A 92 -9.45 -10.60 -18.34
C GLY A 92 -9.66 -12.08 -18.63
N THR A 93 -9.87 -12.92 -17.61
CA THR A 93 -10.29 -14.33 -17.81
C THR A 93 -11.81 -14.47 -17.79
N PRO A 94 -12.36 -15.56 -18.36
CA PRO A 94 -13.75 -15.92 -18.11
C PRO A 94 -14.05 -15.96 -16.60
N ASN A 95 -15.23 -15.49 -16.20
CA ASN A 95 -15.68 -15.37 -14.80
C ASN A 95 -15.02 -14.26 -13.96
N SER A 96 -14.22 -13.38 -14.54
CA SER A 96 -13.87 -12.11 -13.88
C SER A 96 -14.94 -11.06 -14.10
N THR A 97 -15.21 -10.27 -13.08
CA THR A 97 -15.99 -9.02 -13.14
C THR A 97 -15.04 -7.83 -13.08
N THR A 98 -15.53 -6.66 -13.45
CA THR A 98 -14.83 -5.39 -13.30
C THR A 98 -15.82 -4.36 -12.76
N CYS A 99 -15.39 -3.56 -11.81
CA CYS A 99 -16.19 -2.50 -11.21
C CYS A 99 -16.45 -1.38 -12.23
N GLU A 100 -17.50 -0.59 -12.02
CA GLU A 100 -17.85 0.52 -12.92
C GLU A 100 -16.90 1.72 -12.76
N ASP A 101 -16.50 2.03 -11.52
CA ASP A 101 -15.63 3.16 -11.20
C ASP A 101 -14.41 2.72 -10.37
N PRO A 102 -13.24 2.53 -11.00
CA PRO A 102 -12.01 2.14 -10.31
C PRO A 102 -11.50 3.15 -9.29
N SER A 103 -11.94 4.42 -9.33
CA SER A 103 -11.50 5.43 -8.36
C SER A 103 -12.04 5.17 -6.95
N GLN A 104 -13.13 4.39 -6.83
CA GLN A 104 -13.73 4.01 -5.55
C GLN A 104 -13.02 2.83 -4.87
N PHE A 105 -12.06 2.18 -5.52
CA PHE A 105 -11.43 0.95 -5.03
C PHE A 105 -9.95 1.16 -4.74
N VAL A 106 -9.43 0.53 -3.69
CA VAL A 106 -7.99 0.54 -3.38
C VAL A 106 -7.25 -0.47 -4.26
N SER A 107 -7.80 -1.67 -4.39
CA SER A 107 -7.22 -2.78 -5.14
C SER A 107 -7.80 -2.88 -6.54
N TRP A 108 -6.93 -2.99 -7.54
CA TRP A 108 -7.33 -3.27 -8.92
C TRP A 108 -7.68 -4.74 -9.10
N ASP A 109 -6.75 -5.65 -8.79
CA ASP A 109 -6.89 -7.09 -9.11
C ASP A 109 -6.62 -8.05 -7.95
N GLY A 110 -6.56 -7.54 -6.73
CA GLY A 110 -6.17 -8.30 -5.53
C GLY A 110 -4.66 -8.33 -5.27
N ILE A 111 -3.84 -7.87 -6.22
CA ILE A 111 -2.37 -7.81 -6.11
C ILE A 111 -1.86 -6.37 -6.35
N HIS A 112 -2.38 -5.71 -7.38
CA HIS A 112 -2.02 -4.36 -7.79
C HIS A 112 -3.06 -3.33 -7.34
N PHE A 113 -2.62 -2.09 -7.16
CA PHE A 113 -3.49 -0.97 -6.78
C PHE A 113 -4.12 -0.29 -7.99
N THR A 114 -5.27 0.35 -7.77
CA THR A 114 -5.90 1.23 -8.76
C THR A 114 -5.09 2.51 -8.99
N GLU A 115 -5.38 3.23 -10.08
CA GLU A 115 -4.79 4.54 -10.36
C GLU A 115 -4.94 5.51 -9.16
N ALA A 116 -6.14 5.59 -8.58
CA ALA A 116 -6.42 6.47 -7.43
C ALA A 116 -5.57 6.11 -6.20
N ALA A 117 -5.36 4.82 -5.93
CA ALA A 117 -4.49 4.37 -4.85
C ALA A 117 -3.00 4.62 -5.14
N ASN A 118 -2.57 4.48 -6.40
CA ASN A 118 -1.21 4.85 -6.80
C ASN A 118 -0.98 6.37 -6.71
N GLU A 119 -1.95 7.19 -7.07
CA GLU A 119 -1.90 8.66 -6.91
C GLU A 119 -1.77 9.06 -5.44
N LEU A 120 -2.58 8.47 -4.56
CA LEU A 120 -2.45 8.65 -3.10
C LEU A 120 -1.04 8.31 -2.60
N MET A 121 -0.49 7.18 -3.06
CA MET A 121 0.84 6.73 -2.68
C MET A 121 1.93 7.67 -3.20
N ALA A 122 1.84 8.09 -4.46
CA ALA A 122 2.75 9.02 -5.08
C ALA A 122 2.78 10.35 -4.33
N HIS A 123 1.62 10.92 -3.98
CA HIS A 123 1.55 12.12 -3.15
C HIS A 123 2.17 11.93 -1.76
N ALA A 124 1.97 10.78 -1.13
CA ALA A 124 2.60 10.50 0.17
C ALA A 124 4.13 10.47 0.07
N VAL A 125 4.68 9.85 -0.98
CA VAL A 125 6.13 9.78 -1.22
C VAL A 125 6.69 11.16 -1.59
N LEU A 126 6.04 11.89 -2.50
CA LEU A 126 6.47 13.22 -2.93
C LEU A 126 6.50 14.23 -1.77
N ARG A 127 5.53 14.17 -0.85
CA ARG A 127 5.55 15.03 0.36
C ARG A 127 6.80 14.82 1.20
N VAL A 128 7.25 13.57 1.36
CA VAL A 128 8.48 13.26 2.10
C VAL A 128 9.71 13.79 1.36
N LEU A 129 9.77 13.61 0.04
CA LEU A 129 10.88 14.13 -0.77
C LEU A 129 10.99 15.66 -0.66
N MET A 130 9.87 16.36 -0.77
CA MET A 130 9.83 17.82 -0.66
C MET A 130 10.24 18.31 0.73
N SER A 131 9.83 17.62 1.81
CA SER A 131 10.26 17.98 3.17
C SER A 131 11.75 17.74 3.39
N THR A 132 12.31 16.63 2.89
CA THR A 132 13.74 16.33 3.03
C THR A 132 14.60 17.33 2.25
N SER A 133 14.19 17.72 1.03
CA SER A 133 14.91 18.76 0.28
C SER A 133 14.88 20.12 0.99
N ALA A 134 13.78 20.47 1.66
CA ALA A 134 13.69 21.71 2.43
C ALA A 134 14.63 21.69 3.66
N GLU A 135 14.77 20.56 4.35
CA GLU A 135 15.71 20.37 5.47
C GLU A 135 17.18 20.36 5.01
N GLU A 136 17.48 19.76 3.85
CA GLU A 136 18.81 19.78 3.24
C GLU A 136 19.22 21.19 2.79
N LEU A 137 18.27 21.99 2.27
CA LEU A 137 18.53 23.39 1.89
C LEU A 137 18.75 24.30 3.10
N SER A 138 18.00 24.11 4.20
CA SER A 138 18.16 24.91 5.41
C SER A 138 19.47 24.61 6.14
N SER A 139 19.91 23.35 6.14
CA SER A 139 21.18 22.93 6.75
C SER A 139 22.44 23.35 5.98
N GLN A 140 22.31 23.71 4.69
CA GLN A 140 23.42 24.26 3.89
C GLN A 140 23.57 25.79 4.02
N GLN A 141 22.59 26.47 4.65
CA GLN A 141 22.59 27.93 4.86
C GLN A 141 22.96 28.34 6.29
N ALA A 142 23.25 27.37 7.18
CA ALA A 142 23.69 27.56 8.56
C ALA A 142 25.18 27.19 8.71
#